data_AF-A0A3B8MN98-F1
#
_entry.id   AF-A0A3B8MN98-F1
#
_cell.length_a   1.000
_cell.length_b   1.000
_cell.length_c   1.000
_cell.angle_alpha   90.00
_cell.angle_beta   90.00
_cell.angle_gamma   90.00
#
_symmetry.space_group_name_H-M   'P 1'
#
loop_
_entity.id
_entity.type
_entity.pdbx_description
1 polymer ?
#
loop_
_entity_poly.entity_id
_entity_poly.type
_entity_poly.pdbx_seq_one_letter_code
_entity_poly.pdbx_strand_id
1 'polypeptide(L)'
;MKIAIAALHHETNSFCRERAVTLDDVLITRGADILNVHPKTFLGGFLEGIGSDPDLIPTAAIRFTGGGPASSDIFEACLNEILTPLRAAGNVDAVYLALHGAMVADEPYTDAEGALIRKVRAVVGDRIPIVATYDFHGIFSDYEVANAVPFPNDTNPHIDGYERGLEAA
;
A
#
# COMPACT_ATOMS: atom_id res chain seq x y z
N MET A 1 12.33 4.27 16.59
CA MET A 1 10.95 3.92 16.21
C MET A 1 11.03 2.91 15.08
N LYS A 2 10.27 1.82 15.12
CA LYS A 2 10.31 0.76 14.11
C LYS A 2 9.08 0.86 13.20
N ILE A 3 9.28 1.17 11.92
CA ILE A 3 8.18 1.47 11.00
C ILE A 3 8.19 0.44 9.87
N ALA A 4 7.09 -0.31 9.73
CA ALA A 4 6.92 -1.17 8.56
C ALA A 4 6.42 -0.37 7.36
N ILE A 5 7.00 -0.63 6.19
CA ILE A 5 6.68 0.07 4.95
C ILE A 5 6.24 -0.94 3.91
N ALA A 6 5.08 -0.70 3.29
CA ALA A 6 4.59 -1.45 2.14
C ALA A 6 3.97 -0.52 1.10
N ALA A 7 3.77 -1.04 -0.13
CA ALA A 7 3.00 -0.34 -1.15
C ALA A 7 2.12 -1.31 -1.94
N LEU A 8 0.94 -0.83 -2.35
CA LEU A 8 0.03 -1.53 -3.25
C LEU A 8 -0.56 -0.51 -4.23
N HIS A 9 -0.28 -0.69 -5.51
CA HIS A 9 -0.70 0.25 -6.54
C HIS A 9 -1.39 -0.48 -7.69
N HIS A 10 -2.70 -0.27 -7.79
CA HIS A 10 -3.52 -0.72 -8.92
C HIS A 10 -4.78 0.15 -9.02
N GLU A 11 -5.11 0.59 -10.22
CA GLU A 11 -6.39 1.23 -10.53
C GLU A 11 -7.22 0.26 -11.36
N THR A 12 -8.37 -0.17 -10.84
CA THR A 12 -9.18 -1.17 -11.54
C THR A 12 -10.31 -0.58 -12.35
N ASN A 13 -10.30 -0.85 -13.65
CA ASN A 13 -11.49 -0.77 -14.49
C ASN A 13 -12.25 -2.11 -14.43
N SER A 14 -13.36 -2.13 -13.69
CA SER A 14 -14.20 -3.32 -13.51
C SER A 14 -14.89 -3.82 -14.80
N PHE A 15 -14.95 -2.99 -15.84
CA PHE A 15 -15.47 -3.38 -17.16
C PHE A 15 -14.38 -3.91 -18.10
N CYS A 16 -13.12 -3.84 -17.70
CA CYS A 16 -12.02 -4.38 -18.48
C CYS A 16 -12.16 -5.90 -18.61
N ARG A 17 -11.92 -6.42 -19.82
CA ARG A 17 -11.95 -7.86 -20.08
C ARG A 17 -10.66 -8.57 -19.67
N GLU A 18 -9.56 -7.82 -19.65
CA GLU A 18 -8.28 -8.29 -19.12
C GLU A 18 -8.40 -8.54 -17.62
N ARG A 19 -7.60 -9.48 -17.11
CA ARG A 19 -7.56 -9.84 -15.70
C ARG A 19 -6.13 -10.16 -15.30
N ALA A 20 -5.74 -9.79 -14.10
CA ALA A 20 -4.49 -10.26 -13.51
C ALA A 20 -4.72 -11.64 -12.87
N VAL A 21 -4.23 -12.68 -13.52
CA VAL A 21 -4.44 -14.09 -13.14
C VAL A 21 -3.15 -14.85 -12.92
N THR A 22 -2.01 -14.20 -13.11
CA THR A 22 -0.69 -14.73 -12.83
C THR A 22 0.17 -13.70 -12.13
N LEU A 23 1.27 -14.13 -11.50
CA LEU A 23 2.25 -13.20 -10.94
C LEU A 23 3.06 -12.47 -12.02
N ASP A 24 3.02 -12.92 -13.28
CA ASP A 24 3.63 -12.20 -14.41
C ASP A 24 2.90 -10.88 -14.70
N ASP A 25 1.64 -10.75 -14.23
CA ASP A 25 0.83 -9.53 -14.31
C ASP A 25 1.18 -8.52 -13.19
N VAL A 26 2.17 -8.83 -12.35
CA VAL A 26 2.51 -8.08 -11.13
C VAL A 26 4.01 -7.81 -11.05
N LEU A 27 4.37 -6.55 -10.84
CA LEU A 27 5.72 -6.15 -10.45
C LEU A 27 5.82 -6.18 -8.92
N ILE A 28 6.75 -6.98 -8.41
CA ILE A 28 6.98 -7.14 -6.97
C ILE A 28 8.41 -6.73 -6.62
N THR A 29 8.56 -5.62 -5.91
CA THR A 29 9.82 -5.20 -5.30
C THR A 29 9.82 -5.60 -3.82
N ARG A 30 10.91 -6.18 -3.31
CA ARG A 30 10.96 -6.80 -1.98
C ARG A 30 12.07 -6.23 -1.10
N GLY A 31 11.82 -6.22 0.21
CA GLY A 31 12.81 -5.82 1.20
C GLY A 31 13.38 -4.43 0.92
N ALA A 32 14.67 -4.24 1.22
CA ALA A 32 15.33 -2.93 1.11
C ALA A 32 15.22 -2.30 -0.30
N ASP A 33 14.98 -3.07 -1.35
CA ASP A 33 14.83 -2.53 -2.71
C ASP A 33 13.62 -1.59 -2.84
N ILE A 34 12.59 -1.73 -1.98
CA ILE A 34 11.44 -0.81 -1.99
C ILE A 34 11.83 0.61 -1.56
N LEU A 35 12.97 0.78 -0.89
CA LEU A 35 13.46 2.08 -0.44
C LEU A 35 14.16 2.84 -1.57
N ASN A 36 14.49 2.16 -2.68
CA ASN A 36 15.07 2.76 -3.88
C ASN A 36 13.98 3.31 -4.81
N VAL A 37 13.22 4.29 -4.32
CA VAL A 37 12.17 4.98 -5.08
C VAL A 37 12.60 6.36 -5.52
N HIS A 38 11.93 6.87 -6.55
CA HIS A 38 12.10 8.26 -6.93
C HIS A 38 11.67 9.19 -5.76
N PRO A 39 12.47 10.22 -5.39
CA PRO A 39 12.16 11.09 -4.25
C PRO A 39 10.80 11.78 -4.35
N LYS A 40 10.32 12.02 -5.58
CA LYS A 40 9.02 12.69 -5.83
C LYS A 40 7.78 11.80 -5.77
N THR A 41 7.88 10.61 -5.20
CA THR A 41 6.74 9.69 -4.97
C THR A 41 6.22 9.83 -3.54
N PHE A 42 5.06 9.23 -3.23
CA PHE A 42 4.57 9.11 -1.86
C PHE A 42 5.61 8.50 -0.90
N LEU A 43 6.22 7.39 -1.29
CA LEU A 43 7.23 6.75 -0.46
C LEU A 43 8.51 7.58 -0.39
N GLY A 44 8.92 8.23 -1.48
CA GLY A 44 10.08 9.13 -1.48
C GLY A 44 9.92 10.30 -0.50
N GLY A 45 8.76 10.97 -0.53
CA GLY A 45 8.43 12.04 0.41
C GLY A 45 8.35 11.55 1.85
N PHE A 46 7.72 10.40 2.09
CA PHE A 46 7.65 9.81 3.43
C PHE A 46 9.04 9.50 4.00
N LEU A 47 9.91 8.87 3.22
CA LEU A 47 11.29 8.56 3.63
C LEU A 47 12.10 9.82 3.94
N GLU A 48 11.88 10.91 3.20
CA GLU A 48 12.51 12.19 3.51
C GLU A 48 11.96 12.80 4.80
N GLY A 49 10.64 12.76 5.00
CA GLY A 49 9.96 13.36 6.16
C GLY A 49 10.31 12.70 7.49
N ILE A 50 10.43 11.37 7.52
CA ILE A 50 10.80 10.63 8.74
C ILE A 50 12.29 10.76 9.11
N GLY A 51 13.13 11.20 8.17
CA GLY A 51 14.58 11.32 8.36
C GLY A 51 15.33 10.00 8.58
N SER A 52 16.51 10.07 9.19
CA SER A 52 17.43 8.93 9.37
C SER A 52 17.23 8.13 10.67
N ASP A 53 16.31 8.55 11.52
CA ASP A 53 16.19 8.05 12.90
C ASP A 53 15.37 6.75 13.09
N PRO A 54 14.37 6.40 12.25
CA PRO A 54 13.61 5.16 12.46
C PRO A 54 14.31 3.91 11.91
N ASP A 55 14.07 2.78 12.59
CA ASP A 55 14.38 1.44 12.12
C ASP A 55 13.31 1.01 11.10
N LEU A 56 13.65 1.04 9.82
CA LEU A 56 12.72 0.73 8.75
C LEU A 56 12.62 -0.78 8.52
N ILE A 57 11.38 -1.27 8.46
CA ILE A 57 11.04 -2.63 8.04
C ILE A 57 10.42 -2.58 6.65
N PRO A 58 11.25 -2.59 5.60
CA PRO A 58 10.72 -2.64 4.25
C PRO A 58 10.17 -4.04 3.95
N THR A 59 8.89 -4.10 3.55
CA THR A 59 8.20 -5.35 3.22
C THR A 59 8.22 -5.63 1.72
N ALA A 60 7.17 -5.24 1.00
CA ALA A 60 7.07 -5.34 -0.44
C ALA A 60 6.29 -4.15 -1.02
N ALA A 61 6.61 -3.82 -2.26
CA ALA A 61 5.85 -2.89 -3.10
C ALA A 61 5.26 -3.70 -4.27
N ILE A 62 3.94 -3.68 -4.37
CA ILE A 62 3.16 -4.44 -5.34
C ILE A 62 2.56 -3.48 -6.35
N ARG A 63 2.80 -3.71 -7.64
CA ARG A 63 2.19 -2.95 -8.72
C ARG A 63 1.65 -3.86 -9.80
N PHE A 64 0.35 -3.80 -10.06
CA PHE A 64 -0.27 -4.51 -11.17
C PHE A 64 0.00 -3.77 -12.49
N THR A 65 0.17 -4.51 -13.58
CA THR A 65 0.57 -3.94 -14.89
C THR A 65 -0.61 -3.70 -15.82
N GLY A 66 -1.63 -4.56 -15.77
CA GLY A 66 -2.90 -4.40 -16.47
C GLY A 66 -3.87 -3.45 -15.74
N GLY A 67 -5.01 -3.15 -16.37
CA GLY A 67 -6.05 -2.28 -15.80
C GLY A 67 -7.32 -3.01 -15.31
N GLY A 68 -7.38 -4.32 -15.45
CA GLY A 68 -8.55 -5.12 -15.07
C GLY A 68 -8.47 -5.69 -13.64
N PRO A 69 -9.55 -6.34 -13.16
CA PRO A 69 -9.56 -6.93 -11.83
C PRO A 69 -8.52 -8.04 -11.67
N ALA A 70 -7.98 -8.17 -10.46
CA ALA A 70 -7.14 -9.29 -10.10
C ALA A 70 -7.99 -10.49 -9.62
N SER A 71 -7.54 -11.69 -9.92
CA SER A 71 -8.06 -12.90 -9.28
C SER A 71 -7.71 -12.94 -7.79
N SER A 72 -8.59 -13.51 -6.96
CA SER A 72 -8.44 -13.51 -5.50
C SER A 72 -7.16 -14.20 -5.04
N ASP A 73 -6.73 -15.26 -5.71
CA ASP A 73 -5.52 -16.02 -5.40
C ASP A 73 -4.25 -15.22 -5.69
N ILE A 74 -4.21 -14.50 -6.82
CA ILE A 74 -3.08 -13.60 -7.13
C ILE A 74 -3.03 -12.42 -6.17
N PHE A 75 -4.18 -11.85 -5.82
CA PHE A 75 -4.24 -10.80 -4.82
C PHE A 75 -3.75 -11.31 -3.45
N GLU A 76 -4.18 -12.49 -3.00
CA GLU A 76 -3.69 -13.10 -1.76
C GLU A 76 -2.19 -13.38 -1.78
N ALA A 77 -1.65 -13.85 -2.91
CA ALA A 77 -0.21 -14.03 -3.08
C ALA A 77 0.53 -12.71 -2.89
N CYS A 78 0.05 -11.63 -3.50
CA CYS A 78 0.62 -10.28 -3.34
C CYS A 78 0.54 -9.77 -1.90
N LEU A 79 -0.59 -9.99 -1.22
CA LEU A 79 -0.71 -9.62 0.19
C LEU A 79 0.27 -10.39 1.06
N ASN A 80 0.54 -11.66 0.76
CA ASN A 80 1.51 -12.46 1.51
C ASN A 80 2.94 -11.96 1.36
N GLU A 81 3.31 -11.32 0.24
CA GLU A 81 4.61 -10.65 0.06
C GLU A 81 4.78 -9.47 1.04
N ILE A 82 3.69 -8.79 1.40
CA ILE A 82 3.69 -7.71 2.40
C ILE A 82 3.65 -8.30 3.82
N LEU A 83 2.72 -9.23 4.07
CA LEU A 83 2.39 -9.70 5.41
C LEU A 83 3.43 -10.64 6.01
N THR A 84 4.14 -11.42 5.18
CA THR A 84 5.17 -12.36 5.66
C THR A 84 6.34 -11.64 6.34
N PRO A 85 7.01 -10.67 5.69
CA PRO A 85 8.07 -9.90 6.34
C PRO A 85 7.54 -9.04 7.51
N LEU A 86 6.31 -8.51 7.43
CA LEU A 86 5.70 -7.80 8.54
C LEU A 86 5.56 -8.69 9.80
N ARG A 87 5.08 -9.93 9.64
CA ARG A 87 5.00 -10.90 10.75
C ARG A 87 6.39 -11.25 11.30
N ALA A 88 7.37 -11.43 10.41
CA ALA A 88 8.74 -11.76 10.80
C ALA A 88 9.43 -10.63 11.57
N ALA A 89 9.04 -9.37 11.33
CA ALA A 89 9.55 -8.22 12.04
C ALA A 89 9.11 -8.15 13.51
N GLY A 90 8.06 -8.87 13.89
CA GLY A 90 7.50 -8.86 15.25
C GLY A 90 6.86 -7.51 15.57
N ASN A 91 7.16 -6.97 16.75
CA ASN A 91 6.59 -5.69 17.18
C ASN A 91 7.12 -4.54 16.31
N VAL A 92 6.21 -3.71 15.81
CA VAL A 92 6.48 -2.45 15.11
C VAL A 92 5.73 -1.32 15.81
N ASP A 93 6.24 -0.10 15.72
CA ASP A 93 5.64 1.09 16.32
C ASP A 93 4.61 1.75 15.40
N ALA A 94 4.74 1.56 14.08
CA ALA A 94 3.81 2.06 13.07
C ALA A 94 3.89 1.24 11.78
N VAL A 95 2.88 1.39 10.92
CA VAL A 95 2.89 0.90 9.55
C VAL A 95 2.58 2.05 8.61
N TYR A 96 3.37 2.19 7.55
CA TYR A 96 3.11 3.08 6.43
C TYR A 96 2.75 2.27 5.18
N LEU A 97 1.66 2.66 4.52
CA LEU A 97 1.18 2.05 3.28
C LEU A 97 1.09 3.12 2.18
N ALA A 98 1.84 2.96 1.10
CA ALA A 98 1.65 3.77 -0.11
C ALA A 98 0.63 3.08 -1.02
N LEU A 99 -0.60 3.57 -1.05
CA LEU A 99 -1.75 2.93 -1.70
C LEU A 99 -2.20 3.73 -2.93
N HIS A 100 -2.83 3.03 -3.89
CA HIS A 100 -3.65 3.72 -4.90
C HIS A 100 -5.03 4.05 -4.29
N GLY A 101 -5.72 3.06 -3.75
CA GLY A 101 -7.05 3.21 -3.13
C GLY A 101 -8.21 2.82 -4.05
N ALA A 102 -7.97 2.28 -5.24
CA ALA A 102 -9.04 1.94 -6.20
C ALA A 102 -8.83 0.54 -6.80
N MET A 103 -8.20 -0.35 -6.05
CA MET A 103 -7.99 -1.71 -6.49
C MET A 103 -9.24 -2.56 -6.22
N VAL A 104 -9.65 -3.33 -7.23
CA VAL A 104 -10.68 -4.35 -7.11
C VAL A 104 -10.06 -5.69 -7.49
N ALA A 105 -10.18 -6.66 -6.60
CA ALA A 105 -9.96 -8.07 -6.91
C ALA A 105 -11.31 -8.81 -6.85
N ASP A 106 -11.31 -10.06 -7.33
CA ASP A 106 -12.48 -10.92 -7.21
C ASP A 106 -12.92 -11.10 -5.75
N GLU A 107 -14.22 -11.28 -5.57
CA GLU A 107 -14.84 -11.61 -4.28
C GLU A 107 -13.98 -12.63 -3.50
N PRO A 108 -13.66 -12.37 -2.21
CA PRO A 108 -14.27 -11.36 -1.35
C PRO A 108 -13.52 -10.00 -1.31
N TYR A 109 -12.62 -9.73 -2.26
CA TYR A 109 -11.65 -8.62 -2.20
C TYR A 109 -12.02 -7.42 -3.08
N THR A 110 -13.31 -7.10 -3.13
CA THR A 110 -13.81 -5.95 -3.90
C THR A 110 -13.43 -4.61 -3.28
N ASP A 111 -13.09 -4.61 -1.99
CA ASP A 111 -12.37 -3.57 -1.23
C ASP A 111 -10.95 -4.11 -0.94
N ALA A 112 -10.02 -3.95 -1.89
CA ALA A 112 -8.70 -4.58 -1.80
C ALA A 112 -7.81 -3.88 -0.76
N GLU A 113 -7.74 -2.56 -0.75
CA GLU A 113 -6.99 -1.78 0.24
C GLU A 113 -7.51 -2.01 1.67
N GLY A 114 -8.83 -2.04 1.87
CA GLY A 114 -9.42 -2.40 3.16
C GLY A 114 -9.13 -3.85 3.55
N ALA A 115 -9.09 -4.80 2.61
CA ALA A 115 -8.65 -6.17 2.89
C ALA A 115 -7.18 -6.25 3.33
N LEU A 116 -6.29 -5.46 2.70
CA LEU A 116 -4.90 -5.31 3.14
C LEU A 116 -4.84 -4.74 4.56
N ILE A 117 -5.55 -3.64 4.84
CA ILE A 117 -5.56 -2.99 6.15
C ILE A 117 -6.10 -3.94 7.24
N ARG A 118 -7.18 -4.71 6.97
CA ARG A 118 -7.68 -5.76 7.89
C ARG A 118 -6.60 -6.78 8.24
N LYS A 119 -5.86 -7.26 7.23
CA LYS A 119 -4.82 -8.27 7.44
C LYS A 119 -3.59 -7.68 8.13
N VAL A 120 -3.22 -6.43 7.86
CA VAL A 120 -2.18 -5.71 8.62
C VAL A 120 -2.60 -5.56 10.07
N ARG A 121 -3.83 -5.11 10.34
CA ARG A 121 -4.41 -5.01 11.70
C ARG A 121 -4.34 -6.33 12.45
N ALA A 122 -4.67 -7.44 11.80
CA ALA A 122 -4.56 -8.77 12.39
C ALA A 122 -3.12 -9.16 12.79
N VAL A 123 -2.10 -8.54 12.17
CA VAL A 123 -0.69 -8.78 12.49
C VAL A 123 -0.18 -7.84 13.58
N VAL A 124 -0.48 -6.53 13.49
CA VAL A 124 0.11 -5.51 14.39
C VAL A 124 -0.78 -5.11 15.57
N GLY A 125 -2.06 -5.51 15.55
CA GLY A 125 -3.06 -5.17 16.55
C GLY A 125 -3.71 -3.79 16.35
N ASP A 126 -4.69 -3.48 17.19
CA ASP A 126 -5.56 -2.30 17.01
C ASP A 126 -4.93 -0.97 17.45
N ARG A 127 -3.85 -1.02 18.23
CA ARG A 127 -3.23 0.20 18.81
C ARG A 127 -2.15 0.82 17.94
N ILE A 128 -1.56 0.05 17.02
CA ILE A 128 -0.44 0.51 16.21
C ILE A 128 -0.97 1.44 15.12
N PRO A 129 -0.50 2.69 14.96
CA PRO A 129 -0.96 3.54 13.87
C PRO A 129 -0.65 2.91 12.50
N ILE A 130 -1.65 2.93 11.61
CA ILE A 130 -1.46 2.70 10.17
C ILE A 130 -1.65 4.07 9.52
N VAL A 131 -0.64 4.55 8.82
CA VAL A 131 -0.69 5.76 8.02
C VAL A 131 -0.65 5.35 6.56
N ALA A 132 -1.50 5.95 5.73
CA ALA A 132 -1.54 5.61 4.33
C ALA A 132 -1.67 6.84 3.43
N THR A 133 -0.84 6.89 2.40
CA THR A 133 -1.03 7.82 1.27
C THR A 133 -1.90 7.15 0.21
N TYR A 134 -2.69 7.95 -0.50
CA TYR A 134 -3.64 7.48 -1.50
C TYR A 134 -3.59 8.35 -2.75
N ASP A 135 -3.92 7.75 -3.89
CA ASP A 135 -4.17 8.51 -5.12
C ASP A 135 -5.43 9.38 -4.98
N PHE A 136 -5.52 10.47 -5.73
CA PHE A 136 -6.71 11.33 -5.81
C PHE A 136 -7.97 10.52 -6.19
N HIS A 137 -7.82 9.47 -7.00
CA HIS A 137 -8.90 8.62 -7.48
C HIS A 137 -9.27 7.48 -6.52
N GLY A 138 -8.72 7.44 -5.31
CA GLY A 138 -9.06 6.43 -4.31
C GLY A 138 -10.55 6.38 -3.98
N ILE A 139 -11.08 5.17 -3.83
CA ILE A 139 -12.46 4.84 -3.47
C ILE A 139 -12.45 4.30 -2.03
N PHE A 140 -12.47 5.20 -1.07
CA PHE A 140 -12.36 4.86 0.35
C PHE A 140 -13.59 4.16 0.89
N SER A 141 -13.41 3.00 1.52
CA SER A 141 -14.41 2.40 2.39
C SER A 141 -14.42 3.05 3.78
N ASP A 142 -15.58 2.99 4.46
CA ASP A 142 -15.70 3.42 5.87
C ASP A 142 -14.69 2.70 6.78
N TYR A 143 -14.35 1.45 6.44
CA TYR A 143 -13.39 0.68 7.21
C TYR A 143 -11.98 1.24 7.10
N GLU A 144 -11.52 1.59 5.90
CA GLU A 144 -10.19 2.18 5.69
C GLU A 144 -10.05 3.50 6.44
N VAL A 145 -11.03 4.40 6.29
CA VAL A 145 -11.05 5.71 6.98
C VAL A 145 -11.03 5.54 8.50
N ALA A 146 -11.65 4.49 9.03
CA ALA A 146 -11.66 4.23 10.47
C ALA A 146 -10.37 3.56 10.99
N ASN A 147 -9.56 2.92 10.13
CA ASN A 147 -8.44 2.06 10.55
C ASN A 147 -7.06 2.51 10.07
N ALA A 148 -7.00 3.46 9.13
CA ALA A 148 -5.79 4.11 8.66
C ALA A 148 -5.97 5.63 8.69
N VAL A 149 -4.89 6.37 8.98
CA VAL A 149 -4.86 7.83 8.83
C VAL A 149 -4.55 8.14 7.37
N PRO A 150 -5.52 8.70 6.60
CA PRO A 150 -5.36 8.85 5.16
C PRO A 150 -4.76 10.20 4.78
N PHE A 151 -3.84 10.17 3.81
CA PHE A 151 -3.23 11.33 3.17
C PHE A 151 -3.33 11.22 1.64
N PRO A 152 -4.52 11.46 1.05
CA PRO A 152 -4.71 11.42 -0.40
C PRO A 152 -4.00 12.57 -1.12
N ASN A 153 -3.76 12.46 -2.43
CA ASN A 153 -3.42 13.63 -3.25
C ASN A 153 -4.49 14.73 -3.13
N ASP A 154 -4.03 15.97 -3.17
CA ASP A 154 -4.84 17.18 -3.25
C ASP A 154 -4.97 17.69 -4.70
N THR A 155 -4.20 17.14 -5.65
CA THR A 155 -4.09 17.66 -7.01
C THR A 155 -4.46 16.66 -8.12
N ASN A 156 -5.05 17.19 -9.20
CA ASN A 156 -5.26 16.49 -10.46
C ASN A 156 -4.88 17.44 -11.63
N PRO A 157 -3.78 17.20 -12.38
CA PRO A 157 -2.91 16.01 -12.35
C PRO A 157 -2.15 15.87 -11.03
N HIS A 158 -1.81 14.62 -10.66
CA HIS A 158 -1.13 14.29 -9.41
C HIS A 158 0.33 14.76 -9.45
N ILE A 159 0.59 15.94 -8.92
CA ILE A 159 1.94 16.55 -8.87
C ILE A 159 2.48 16.67 -7.44
N ASP A 160 1.68 16.28 -6.46
CA ASP A 160 1.91 16.51 -5.03
C ASP A 160 2.23 15.21 -4.26
N GLY A 161 2.61 14.13 -4.95
CA GLY A 161 2.91 12.85 -4.30
C GLY A 161 4.06 12.96 -3.27
N TYR A 162 5.04 13.82 -3.52
CA TYR A 162 6.11 14.10 -2.56
C TYR A 162 5.57 14.78 -1.30
N GLU A 163 4.80 15.84 -1.48
CA GLU A 163 4.19 16.64 -0.42
C GLU A 163 3.26 15.77 0.44
N ARG A 164 2.44 14.91 -0.19
CA ARG A 164 1.61 13.95 0.53
C ARG A 164 2.41 12.96 1.36
N GLY A 165 3.54 12.50 0.83
CA GLY A 165 4.48 11.65 1.55
C GLY A 165 5.09 12.35 2.77
N LEU A 166 5.52 13.60 2.61
CA LEU A 166 6.06 14.42 3.71
C LEU A 166 5.05 14.65 4.82
N GLU A 167 3.79 14.94 4.48
CA GLU A 167 2.74 15.15 5.48
C GLU A 167 2.32 13.88 6.21
N ALA A 168 2.54 12.72 5.58
CA ALA A 168 2.27 11.42 6.19
C ALA A 168 3.38 10.96 7.17
N ALA A 169 4.56 11.56 7.13
CA ALA A 169 5.72 11.25 7.97
C ALA A 169 5.59 11.86 9.38
#